data_AF-A0AAV9TU24-F1
#
_entry.id   AF-A0AAV9TU24-F1
#
_cell.length_a   1.000
_cell.length_b   1.000
_cell.length_c   1.000
_cell.angle_alpha   90.00
_cell.angle_beta   90.00
_cell.angle_gamma   90.00
#
_symmetry.space_group_name_H-M   'P 1'
#
loop_
_entity.id
_entity.type
_entity.pdbx_description
1 polymer ?
#
loop_
_entity_poly.entity_id
_entity_poly.type
_entity_poly.pdbx_seq_one_letter_code
_entity_poly.pdbx_strand_id
1 'polypeptide(L)'
;MVTSRKRTNPEPEAKLSCDAEPASLVNFNDTPPSPADVITLPKDDDDLEALIGKLGALADVVSRNRSLALWTGFAATPNPKRDPIDIAKAEADPRELEMFAMFDHNGCRLPESSVAQFDVARDVKPLVRENVKTAARYEDMASCVDEVFGTRGATKENVCWIVENMEVVLPLVKFHLRVKRARRNLSGGLETLTSNELAEYQTVRKIRSVLGVRMQKCRVGGRCPNKRLSGYDAVLLRRQNIMSCLVKGQRESQMRTGGVRGENGQLRVKRQRQDKSHERDGHGHTRKLPVNDGASCELDSEDDATKERTPLMARARSRRISEYFRRAENGEEGFCTSLEGGD
;
A
#
# COMPACT_ATOMS: atom_id res chain seq x y z
N MET A 1 -54.67 -20.56 -34.07
CA MET A 1 -53.39 -21.12 -34.54
C MET A 1 -52.26 -20.48 -33.74
N VAL A 2 -51.65 -21.24 -32.82
CA VAL A 2 -50.59 -20.76 -31.92
C VAL A 2 -49.25 -21.14 -32.54
N THR A 3 -48.48 -20.16 -33.01
CA THR A 3 -47.16 -20.38 -33.60
C THR A 3 -46.09 -20.37 -32.51
N SER A 4 -45.65 -21.56 -32.12
CA SER A 4 -44.49 -21.77 -31.23
C SER A 4 -43.21 -21.21 -31.86
N ARG A 5 -42.69 -20.11 -31.30
CA ARG A 5 -41.38 -19.56 -31.65
C ARG A 5 -40.28 -20.43 -31.05
N LYS A 6 -39.62 -21.20 -31.92
CA LYS A 6 -38.42 -21.99 -31.67
C LYS A 6 -37.29 -21.05 -31.25
N ARG A 7 -36.91 -21.04 -29.96
CA ARG A 7 -35.72 -20.34 -29.46
C ARG A 7 -34.49 -21.00 -30.06
N THR A 8 -33.81 -20.28 -30.94
CA THR A 8 -32.47 -20.64 -31.44
C THR A 8 -31.47 -20.48 -30.30
N ASN A 9 -30.68 -21.53 -30.12
CA ASN A 9 -29.65 -21.65 -29.10
C ASN A 9 -28.54 -20.61 -29.37
N PRO A 10 -28.13 -19.77 -28.41
CA PRO A 10 -27.04 -18.84 -28.61
C PRO A 10 -25.72 -19.61 -28.79
N GLU A 11 -25.02 -19.20 -29.84
CA GLU A 11 -23.71 -19.65 -30.30
C GLU A 11 -22.67 -19.63 -29.15
N PRO A 12 -21.75 -20.61 -29.06
CA PRO A 12 -20.75 -20.66 -28.00
C PRO A 12 -19.85 -19.42 -28.09
N GLU A 13 -19.94 -18.56 -27.08
CA GLU A 13 -19.12 -17.36 -26.91
C GLU A 13 -17.65 -17.71 -27.17
N ALA A 14 -17.11 -17.15 -28.26
CA ALA A 14 -15.70 -17.20 -28.56
C ALA A 14 -14.96 -16.65 -27.33
N LYS A 15 -14.24 -17.52 -26.64
CA LYS A 15 -13.30 -17.13 -25.58
C LYS A 15 -12.36 -16.13 -26.23
N LEU A 16 -12.53 -14.84 -25.88
CA LEU A 16 -11.57 -13.79 -26.19
C LEU A 16 -10.23 -14.25 -25.63
N SER A 17 -9.41 -14.83 -26.50
CA SER A 17 -8.01 -15.13 -26.21
C SER A 17 -7.38 -13.80 -25.84
N CYS A 18 -6.77 -13.76 -24.65
CA CYS A 18 -6.05 -12.60 -24.14
C CYS A 18 -4.69 -12.41 -24.83
N ASP A 19 -4.45 -13.07 -25.98
CA ASP A 19 -3.20 -13.02 -26.73
C ASP A 19 -3.16 -11.86 -27.74
N ALA A 20 -4.16 -10.97 -27.73
CA ALA A 20 -4.03 -9.69 -28.40
C ALA A 20 -2.86 -8.94 -27.74
N GLU A 21 -1.78 -8.75 -28.51
CA GLU A 21 -0.65 -7.91 -28.15
C GLU A 21 -1.17 -6.68 -27.39
N PRO A 22 -0.72 -6.44 -26.15
CA PRO A 22 -1.27 -5.41 -25.29
C PRO A 22 -0.96 -4.05 -25.90
N ALA A 23 -1.84 -3.61 -26.81
CA ALA A 23 -1.73 -2.37 -27.54
C ALA A 23 -1.48 -1.25 -26.53
N SER A 24 -0.24 -0.75 -26.59
CA SER A 24 0.31 0.37 -25.82
C SER A 24 0.12 0.27 -24.31
N LEU A 25 1.05 -0.48 -23.69
CA LEU A 25 1.47 -0.32 -22.30
C LEU A 25 1.52 1.19 -21.96
N VAL A 26 0.87 1.56 -20.87
CA VAL A 26 0.85 2.94 -20.35
C VAL A 26 2.25 3.55 -20.36
N ASN A 27 2.42 4.73 -20.94
CA ASN A 27 3.68 5.44 -20.86
C ASN A 27 3.82 6.09 -19.47
N PHE A 28 4.61 5.45 -18.60
CA PHE A 28 4.95 5.94 -17.27
C PHE A 28 6.19 6.84 -17.24
N ASN A 29 6.77 7.17 -18.39
CA ASN A 29 7.88 8.11 -18.50
C ASN A 29 7.44 9.49 -19.02
N ASP A 30 6.19 9.62 -19.49
CA ASP A 30 5.62 10.89 -19.95
C ASP A 30 5.09 11.70 -18.76
N THR A 31 5.97 12.51 -18.18
CA THR A 31 5.65 13.44 -17.10
C THR A 31 5.18 14.79 -17.65
N PRO A 32 4.22 15.47 -16.99
CA PRO A 32 3.84 16.82 -17.38
C PRO A 32 5.07 17.75 -17.36
N PRO A 33 5.28 18.61 -18.40
CA PRO A 33 6.45 19.47 -18.51
C PRO A 33 6.57 20.47 -17.36
N SER A 34 5.44 20.96 -16.86
CA SER A 34 5.39 21.87 -15.72
C SER A 34 4.38 21.42 -14.66
N PRO A 35 4.55 21.82 -13.39
CA PRO A 35 3.54 21.59 -12.35
C PRO A 35 2.18 22.23 -12.65
N ALA A 36 2.15 23.28 -13.48
CA ALA A 36 0.91 23.94 -13.89
C ALA A 36 0.11 23.09 -14.90
N ASP A 37 0.76 22.15 -15.60
CA ASP A 37 0.10 21.22 -16.51
C ASP A 37 -0.54 20.03 -15.79
N VAL A 38 -0.38 19.93 -14.47
CA VAL A 38 -0.98 18.88 -13.66
C VAL A 38 -2.50 19.08 -13.61
N ILE A 39 -3.23 18.09 -14.11
CA ILE A 39 -4.68 18.11 -14.19
C ILE A 39 -5.26 17.84 -12.80
N THR A 40 -6.10 18.76 -12.32
CA THR A 40 -6.82 18.56 -11.05
C THR A 40 -7.84 17.43 -11.18
N LEU A 41 -7.93 16.59 -10.15
CA LEU A 41 -8.95 15.53 -10.12
C LEU A 41 -10.37 16.11 -10.08
N PRO A 42 -11.33 15.44 -10.73
CA PRO A 42 -12.73 15.79 -10.62
C PRO A 42 -13.21 15.55 -9.19
N LYS A 43 -14.06 16.44 -8.69
CA LYS A 43 -14.68 16.39 -7.37
C LYS A 43 -16.20 16.28 -7.48
N ASP A 44 -16.85 15.86 -6.41
CA ASP A 44 -18.30 15.63 -6.40
C ASP A 44 -19.13 16.93 -6.46
N ASP A 45 -18.51 18.07 -6.08
CA ASP A 45 -19.04 19.43 -6.07
C ASP A 45 -18.72 20.22 -7.34
N ASP A 46 -17.93 19.67 -8.26
CA ASP A 46 -17.66 20.32 -9.55
C ASP A 46 -18.98 20.61 -10.30
N ASP A 47 -19.06 21.80 -10.87
CA ASP A 47 -20.12 22.13 -11.81
C ASP A 47 -20.03 21.23 -13.06
N LEU A 48 -21.10 21.18 -13.85
CA LEU A 48 -21.14 20.27 -14.99
C LEU A 48 -20.09 20.59 -16.06
N GLU A 49 -19.82 21.88 -16.31
CA GLU A 49 -18.89 22.33 -17.35
C GLU A 49 -17.43 22.11 -16.93
N ALA A 50 -17.09 22.45 -15.68
CA ALA A 50 -15.80 22.16 -15.07
C ALA A 50 -15.52 20.66 -15.06
N LEU A 51 -16.51 19.84 -14.71
CA LEU A 51 -16.36 18.38 -14.75
C LEU A 51 -16.13 17.88 -16.19
N ILE A 52 -16.89 18.37 -17.16
CA ILE A 52 -16.71 18.03 -18.58
C ILE A 52 -15.32 18.43 -19.07
N GLY A 53 -14.85 19.63 -18.70
CA GLY A 53 -13.51 20.12 -19.03
C GLY A 53 -12.41 19.24 -18.45
N LYS A 54 -12.47 18.93 -17.15
CA LYS A 54 -11.50 18.04 -16.48
C LYS A 54 -11.52 16.64 -17.08
N LEU A 55 -12.70 16.04 -17.29
CA LEU A 55 -12.82 14.70 -17.88
C LEU A 55 -12.36 14.65 -19.33
N GLY A 56 -12.58 15.72 -20.10
CA GLY A 56 -12.03 15.87 -21.45
C GLY A 56 -10.51 15.81 -21.43
N ALA A 57 -9.86 16.63 -20.59
CA ALA A 57 -8.41 16.61 -20.44
C ALA A 57 -7.87 15.24 -20.01
N LEU A 58 -8.53 14.58 -19.05
CA LEU A 58 -8.14 13.23 -18.61
C LEU A 58 -8.33 12.17 -19.72
N ALA A 59 -9.41 12.26 -20.51
CA ALA A 59 -9.64 11.37 -21.65
C ALA A 59 -8.60 11.59 -22.76
N ASP A 60 -8.14 12.83 -22.96
CA ASP A 60 -7.06 13.14 -23.90
C ASP A 60 -5.72 12.53 -23.44
N VAL A 61 -5.41 12.58 -22.15
CA VAL A 61 -4.23 11.91 -21.56
C VAL A 61 -4.27 10.40 -21.83
N VAL A 62 -5.42 9.76 -21.58
CA VAL A 62 -5.60 8.31 -21.86
C VAL A 62 -5.49 8.01 -23.35
N SER A 63 -6.09 8.82 -24.21
CA SER A 63 -6.07 8.62 -25.67
C SER A 63 -4.66 8.73 -26.25
N ARG A 64 -3.75 9.45 -25.58
CA ARG A 64 -2.32 9.54 -25.90
C ARG A 64 -1.47 8.48 -25.19
N ASN A 65 -2.11 7.49 -24.54
CA ASN A 65 -1.47 6.43 -23.76
C ASN A 65 -0.60 6.90 -22.58
N ARG A 66 -0.80 8.12 -22.10
CA ARG A 66 -0.05 8.70 -20.97
C ARG A 66 -0.59 8.19 -19.64
N SER A 67 0.21 8.22 -18.58
CA SER A 67 -0.26 7.87 -17.24
C SER A 67 -1.13 8.99 -16.65
N LEU A 68 -2.38 8.66 -16.32
CA LEU A 68 -3.26 9.52 -15.54
C LEU A 68 -2.68 9.82 -14.16
N ALA A 69 -2.03 8.85 -13.51
CA ALA A 69 -1.42 9.08 -12.21
C ALA A 69 -0.35 10.18 -12.24
N LEU A 70 0.54 10.16 -13.25
CA LEU A 70 1.56 11.21 -13.41
C LEU A 70 0.94 12.57 -13.74
N TRP A 71 0.02 12.59 -14.70
CA TRP A 71 -0.62 13.83 -15.16
C TRP A 71 -1.58 14.44 -14.15
N THR A 72 -1.92 13.71 -13.07
CA THR A 72 -2.68 14.22 -11.92
C THR A 72 -1.82 14.39 -10.66
N GLY A 73 -0.48 14.27 -10.79
CA GLY A 73 0.45 14.42 -9.68
C GLY A 73 0.20 13.44 -8.54
N PHE A 74 -0.26 12.23 -8.85
CA PHE A 74 -0.65 11.20 -7.89
C PHE A 74 -1.73 11.63 -6.88
N ALA A 75 -2.54 12.64 -7.20
CA ALA A 75 -3.52 13.19 -6.25
C ALA A 75 -4.62 12.19 -5.81
N ALA A 76 -4.78 11.07 -6.52
CA ALA A 76 -5.76 10.03 -6.21
C ALA A 76 -5.19 8.90 -5.35
N THR A 77 -3.87 8.86 -5.15
CA THR A 77 -3.23 7.82 -4.34
C THR A 77 -3.27 8.21 -2.86
N PRO A 78 -3.31 7.23 -1.94
CA PRO A 78 -3.24 7.51 -0.50
C PRO A 78 -1.95 8.22 -0.10
N ASN A 79 -0.84 7.90 -0.80
CA ASN A 79 0.47 8.51 -0.61
C ASN A 79 0.89 9.20 -1.91
N PRO A 80 0.70 10.53 -2.02
CA PRO A 80 1.15 11.31 -3.18
C PRO A 80 2.68 11.39 -3.26
N LYS A 81 3.37 11.26 -2.12
CA LYS A 81 4.81 11.00 -2.09
C LYS A 81 5.04 9.55 -2.47
N ARG A 82 5.78 9.35 -3.56
CA ARG A 82 5.98 8.05 -4.20
C ARG A 82 7.42 7.57 -4.10
N ASP A 83 8.29 8.37 -3.50
CA ASP A 83 9.63 7.95 -3.14
C ASP A 83 9.57 7.13 -1.84
N PRO A 84 9.96 5.84 -1.88
CA PRO A 84 10.02 5.01 -0.68
C PRO A 84 11.01 5.53 0.37
N ILE A 85 12.06 6.26 -0.04
CA ILE A 85 13.04 6.84 0.90
C ILE A 85 12.37 7.98 1.68
N ASP A 86 11.69 8.90 1.01
CA ASP A 86 10.92 9.96 1.68
C ASP A 86 9.84 9.42 2.64
N ILE A 87 9.15 8.35 2.25
CA ILE A 87 8.17 7.68 3.13
C ILE A 87 8.88 7.09 4.35
N ALA A 88 10.01 6.39 4.14
CA ALA A 88 10.79 5.83 5.23
C ALA A 88 11.32 6.93 6.16
N LYS A 89 11.83 8.05 5.62
CA LYS A 89 12.30 9.21 6.40
C LYS A 89 11.19 9.80 7.27
N ALA A 90 9.96 9.86 6.78
CA ALA A 90 8.82 10.38 7.54
C ALA A 90 8.42 9.50 8.75
N GLU A 91 8.69 8.19 8.68
CA GLU A 91 8.35 7.21 9.72
C GLU A 91 9.55 6.78 10.59
N ALA A 92 10.76 7.16 10.19
CA ALA A 92 12.01 6.73 10.83
C ALA A 92 12.24 7.41 12.18
N ASP A 93 12.89 6.68 13.08
CA ASP A 93 13.33 7.22 14.36
C ASP A 93 14.56 8.13 14.16
N PRO A 94 14.83 9.10 15.05
CA PRO A 94 15.95 10.03 14.88
C PRO A 94 17.32 9.36 14.69
N ARG A 95 17.57 8.25 15.39
CA ARG A 95 18.81 7.46 15.24
C ARG A 95 18.93 6.78 13.88
N GLU A 96 17.79 6.35 13.31
CA GLU A 96 17.76 5.75 11.97
C GLU A 96 18.07 6.82 10.92
N LEU A 97 17.51 8.03 11.08
CA LEU A 97 17.77 9.17 10.20
C LEU A 97 19.21 9.66 10.25
N GLU A 98 19.78 9.79 11.45
CA GLU A 98 21.18 10.19 11.64
C GLU A 98 22.15 9.22 10.98
N MET A 99 21.94 7.91 11.22
CA MET A 99 22.78 6.88 10.63
C MET A 99 22.62 6.82 9.10
N PHE A 100 21.41 6.98 8.58
CA PHE A 100 21.17 7.06 7.15
C PHE A 100 21.83 8.31 6.52
N ALA A 101 21.74 9.47 7.15
CA ALA A 101 22.37 10.70 6.66
C ALA A 101 23.90 10.57 6.60
N MET A 102 24.51 9.96 7.61
CA MET A 102 25.95 9.66 7.60
C MET A 102 26.32 8.67 6.49
N PHE A 103 25.53 7.61 6.32
CA PHE A 103 25.72 6.62 5.26
C PHE A 103 25.62 7.24 3.86
N ASP A 104 24.62 8.09 3.63
CA ASP A 104 24.38 8.81 2.38
C ASP A 104 25.52 9.81 2.09
N HIS A 105 25.93 10.59 3.10
CA HIS A 105 27.07 11.51 3.01
C HIS A 105 28.38 10.79 2.64
N ASN A 106 28.57 9.55 3.10
CA ASN A 106 29.73 8.72 2.79
C ASN A 106 29.62 7.98 1.44
N GLY A 107 28.67 8.35 0.59
CA GLY A 107 28.47 7.74 -0.73
C GLY A 107 27.86 6.34 -0.66
N CYS A 108 26.89 6.16 0.25
CA CYS A 108 26.24 4.88 0.52
C CYS A 108 27.23 3.79 0.96
N ARG A 109 28.17 4.17 1.82
CA ARG A 109 29.15 3.25 2.42
C ARG A 109 29.20 3.46 3.92
N LEU A 110 29.29 2.35 4.63
CA LEU A 110 29.61 2.40 6.05
C LEU A 110 31.06 2.92 6.24
N PRO A 111 31.37 3.55 7.38
CA PRO A 111 32.75 3.93 7.70
C PRO A 111 33.68 2.71 7.61
N GLU A 112 34.90 2.89 7.11
CA GLU A 112 35.86 1.78 6.91
C GLU A 112 36.12 0.97 8.20
N SER A 113 36.11 1.64 9.35
CA SER A 113 36.21 1.02 10.67
C SER A 113 35.11 0.00 10.98
N SER A 114 33.94 0.15 10.33
CA SER A 114 32.76 -0.69 10.53
C SER A 114 32.57 -1.73 9.41
N VAL A 115 32.99 -1.42 8.18
CA VAL A 115 32.90 -2.34 7.01
C VAL A 115 33.85 -3.51 7.14
N ALA A 116 35.08 -3.26 7.59
CA ALA A 116 36.14 -4.28 7.64
C ALA A 116 35.86 -5.45 8.61
N GLN A 117 34.74 -5.41 9.33
CA GLN A 117 34.43 -6.35 10.41
C GLN A 117 33.37 -7.39 10.06
N PHE A 118 32.55 -7.19 9.02
CA PHE A 118 31.42 -8.08 8.74
C PHE A 118 31.74 -9.08 7.61
N ASP A 119 31.74 -10.37 7.95
CA ASP A 119 31.90 -11.50 7.05
C ASP A 119 30.66 -12.41 7.14
N VAL A 120 29.88 -12.47 6.05
CA VAL A 120 28.64 -13.26 5.96
C VAL A 120 28.86 -14.73 6.33
N ALA A 121 30.01 -15.32 6.01
CA ALA A 121 30.27 -16.73 6.27
C ALA A 121 30.64 -17.00 7.73
N ARG A 122 31.26 -16.03 8.41
CA ARG A 122 31.77 -16.18 9.78
C ARG A 122 30.83 -15.63 10.84
N ASP A 123 30.16 -14.54 10.54
CA ASP A 123 29.36 -13.75 11.49
C ASP A 123 27.93 -14.24 11.52
N VAL A 124 27.77 -15.48 11.96
CA VAL A 124 26.49 -16.17 12.08
C VAL A 124 26.20 -16.48 13.55
N LYS A 125 24.96 -16.23 13.98
CA LYS A 125 24.49 -16.68 15.30
C LYS A 125 23.16 -17.44 15.18
N PRO A 126 23.09 -18.70 15.66
CA PRO A 126 21.84 -19.43 15.71
C PRO A 126 20.79 -18.73 16.60
N LEU A 127 19.54 -18.68 16.15
CA LEU A 127 18.44 -18.19 16.98
C LEU A 127 18.10 -19.24 18.05
N VAL A 128 18.47 -18.97 19.31
CA VAL A 128 18.27 -19.88 20.45
C VAL A 128 16.78 -20.20 20.72
N ARG A 129 15.87 -19.28 20.38
CA ARG A 129 14.42 -19.47 20.47
C ARG A 129 13.75 -18.94 19.21
N GLU A 130 13.33 -19.85 18.34
CA GLU A 130 12.72 -19.52 17.06
C GLU A 130 11.26 -19.06 17.25
N ASN A 131 11.08 -17.82 17.70
CA ASN A 131 9.78 -17.16 17.57
C ASN A 131 9.54 -16.90 16.08
N VAL A 132 8.49 -17.52 15.52
CA VAL A 132 8.10 -17.40 14.11
C VAL A 132 8.06 -15.94 13.62
N LYS A 133 7.58 -15.01 14.46
CA LYS A 133 7.51 -13.58 14.11
C LYS A 133 8.89 -12.93 14.05
N THR A 134 9.78 -13.28 14.97
CA THR A 134 11.16 -12.77 15.00
C THR A 134 11.96 -13.32 13.84
N ALA A 135 11.85 -14.63 13.58
CA ALA A 135 12.51 -15.27 12.44
C ALA A 135 12.08 -14.63 11.11
N ALA A 136 10.77 -14.44 10.89
CA ALA A 136 10.26 -13.76 9.70
C ALA A 136 10.77 -12.31 9.56
N ARG A 137 10.89 -11.59 10.69
CA ARG A 137 11.44 -10.22 10.68
C ARG A 137 12.94 -10.21 10.33
N TYR A 138 13.71 -11.15 10.86
CA TYR A 138 15.15 -11.23 10.59
C TYR A 138 15.42 -11.67 9.16
N GLU A 139 14.60 -12.56 8.62
CA GLU A 139 14.62 -12.92 7.20
C GLU A 139 14.40 -11.66 6.31
N ASP A 140 13.40 -10.86 6.64
CA ASP A 140 13.13 -9.60 5.95
C ASP A 140 14.32 -8.62 6.02
N MET A 141 15.01 -8.57 7.17
CA MET A 141 16.20 -7.72 7.41
C MET A 141 17.45 -8.25 6.73
N ALA A 142 17.58 -9.55 6.48
CA ALA A 142 18.78 -10.14 5.92
C ALA A 142 19.10 -9.56 4.53
N SER A 143 18.09 -9.41 3.67
CA SER A 143 18.25 -8.68 2.40
C SER A 143 18.66 -7.20 2.57
N CYS A 144 18.31 -6.56 3.69
CA CYS A 144 18.73 -5.19 3.96
C CYS A 144 20.19 -5.12 4.43
N VAL A 145 20.69 -6.19 5.09
CA VAL A 145 22.11 -6.33 5.41
C VAL A 145 22.93 -6.40 4.12
N ASP A 146 22.48 -7.19 3.14
CA ASP A 146 23.13 -7.25 1.83
C ASP A 146 23.22 -5.87 1.15
N GLU A 147 22.15 -5.06 1.21
CA GLU A 147 22.17 -3.68 0.69
C GLU A 147 23.14 -2.77 1.44
N VAL A 148 23.17 -2.85 2.77
CA VAL A 148 23.96 -1.93 3.62
C VAL A 148 25.45 -2.26 3.60
N PHE A 149 25.81 -3.54 3.62
CA PHE A 149 27.19 -4.00 3.64
C PHE A 149 27.75 -4.32 2.25
N GLY A 150 26.92 -4.28 1.20
CA GLY A 150 27.32 -4.67 -0.15
C GLY A 150 27.62 -6.16 -0.29
N THR A 151 27.03 -6.99 0.58
CA THR A 151 27.21 -8.45 0.60
C THR A 151 26.13 -9.14 -0.21
N ARG A 152 26.21 -10.47 -0.33
CA ARG A 152 25.15 -11.30 -0.91
C ARG A 152 24.91 -12.53 -0.05
N GLY A 153 23.65 -12.85 0.17
CA GLY A 153 23.24 -14.09 0.82
C GLY A 153 23.29 -14.02 2.34
N ALA A 154 23.19 -12.83 2.92
CA ALA A 154 22.96 -12.71 4.36
C ALA A 154 21.70 -13.49 4.76
N THR A 155 21.76 -14.16 5.91
CA THR A 155 20.66 -14.94 6.48
C THR A 155 20.14 -14.31 7.76
N LYS A 156 19.03 -14.84 8.30
CA LYS A 156 18.50 -14.44 9.62
C LYS A 156 19.52 -14.63 10.77
N GLU A 157 20.42 -15.61 10.66
CA GLU A 157 21.50 -15.85 11.63
C GLU A 157 22.55 -14.74 11.61
N ASN A 158 22.86 -14.18 10.42
CA ASN A 158 23.73 -13.01 10.32
C ASN A 158 23.08 -11.78 10.99
N VAL A 159 21.79 -11.56 10.75
CA VAL A 159 21.05 -10.49 11.42
C VAL A 159 21.06 -10.66 12.93
N CYS A 160 20.90 -11.89 13.42
CA CYS A 160 20.98 -12.18 14.85
C CYS A 160 22.36 -11.82 15.44
N TRP A 161 23.44 -12.11 14.70
CA TRP A 161 24.79 -11.74 15.11
C TRP A 161 24.99 -10.21 15.12
N ILE A 162 24.51 -9.49 14.09
CA ILE A 162 24.59 -8.03 13.99
C ILE A 162 23.88 -7.34 15.16
N VAL A 163 22.71 -7.84 15.55
CA VAL A 163 21.94 -7.25 16.67
C VAL A 163 22.72 -7.27 17.97
N GLU A 164 23.59 -8.26 18.18
CA GLU A 164 24.37 -8.40 19.40
C GLU A 164 25.76 -7.76 19.33
N ASN A 165 26.42 -7.82 18.17
CA ASN A 165 27.82 -7.42 18.02
C ASN A 165 28.00 -6.06 17.33
N MET A 166 26.99 -5.59 16.59
CA MET A 166 27.06 -4.35 15.79
C MET A 166 25.82 -3.47 16.01
N GLU A 167 25.48 -3.20 17.27
CA GLU A 167 24.31 -2.38 17.63
C GLU A 167 24.33 -1.00 16.94
N VAL A 168 25.52 -0.43 16.71
CA VAL A 168 25.69 0.87 16.06
C VAL A 168 25.15 0.88 14.62
N VAL A 169 25.25 -0.24 13.88
CA VAL A 169 24.79 -0.33 12.48
C VAL A 169 23.31 -0.71 12.39
N LEU A 170 22.73 -1.26 13.46
CA LEU A 170 21.35 -1.73 13.49
C LEU A 170 20.30 -0.67 13.09
N PRO A 171 20.41 0.63 13.47
CA PRO A 171 19.51 1.68 13.00
C PRO A 171 19.48 1.81 11.47
N LEU A 172 20.61 1.65 10.78
CA LEU A 172 20.66 1.71 9.32
C LEU A 172 19.92 0.55 8.66
N VAL A 173 20.15 -0.67 9.16
CA VAL A 173 19.47 -1.87 8.65
C VAL A 173 17.95 -1.74 8.86
N LYS A 174 17.52 -1.20 10.01
CA LYS A 174 16.09 -0.92 10.28
C LYS A 174 15.54 0.15 9.34
N PHE A 175 16.31 1.18 9.01
CA PHE A 175 15.92 2.19 8.03
C PHE A 175 15.68 1.56 6.65
N HIS A 176 16.62 0.74 6.15
CA HIS A 176 16.45 0.02 4.87
C HIS A 176 15.24 -0.94 4.90
N LEU A 177 14.97 -1.58 6.03
CA LEU A 177 13.75 -2.37 6.20
C LEU A 177 12.48 -1.52 6.03
N ARG A 178 12.47 -0.27 6.52
CA ARG A 178 11.36 0.67 6.29
C ARG A 178 11.24 1.05 4.82
N VAL A 179 12.35 1.33 4.14
CA VAL A 179 12.35 1.60 2.68
C VAL A 179 11.76 0.41 1.92
N LYS A 180 12.17 -0.82 2.25
CA LYS A 180 11.62 -2.05 1.64
C LYS A 180 10.12 -2.19 1.89
N ARG A 181 9.64 -1.91 3.11
CA ARG A 181 8.21 -1.90 3.44
C ARG A 181 7.45 -0.80 2.71
N ALA A 182 8.03 0.39 2.59
CA ALA A 182 7.45 1.50 1.83
C ALA A 182 7.30 1.14 0.34
N ARG A 183 8.32 0.52 -0.26
CA ARG A 183 8.24 -0.03 -1.64
C ARG A 183 7.08 -1.02 -1.79
N ARG A 184 6.99 -2.00 -0.88
CA ARG A 184 5.92 -3.01 -0.86
C ARG A 184 4.53 -2.37 -0.68
N ASN A 185 4.41 -1.34 0.18
CA ASN A 185 3.15 -0.65 0.40
C ASN A 185 2.73 0.18 -0.83
N LEU A 186 3.68 0.81 -1.51
CA LEU A 186 3.45 1.57 -2.73
C LEU A 186 2.97 0.71 -3.92
N SER A 187 3.31 -0.59 -3.93
CA SER A 187 2.80 -1.59 -4.87
C SER A 187 1.60 -2.38 -4.34
N GLY A 188 1.07 -2.01 -3.17
CA GLY A 188 -0.11 -2.67 -2.59
C GLY A 188 0.15 -4.11 -2.15
N GLY A 189 1.41 -4.46 -1.88
CA GLY A 189 1.84 -5.80 -1.50
C GLY A 189 2.10 -6.75 -2.65
N LEU A 190 1.93 -6.30 -3.90
CA LEU A 190 2.20 -7.10 -5.10
C LEU A 190 3.63 -6.84 -5.57
N GLU A 191 4.43 -7.90 -5.74
CA GLU A 191 5.85 -7.76 -6.12
C GLU A 191 6.04 -7.45 -7.61
N THR A 192 5.14 -7.89 -8.48
CA THR A 192 5.29 -7.65 -9.92
C THR A 192 4.69 -6.34 -10.38
N LEU A 193 3.86 -5.73 -9.56
CA LEU A 193 3.16 -4.52 -9.94
C LEU A 193 4.05 -3.35 -9.54
N THR A 194 4.46 -2.58 -10.54
CA THR A 194 5.23 -1.37 -10.25
C THR A 194 4.37 -0.41 -9.44
N SER A 195 5.04 0.43 -8.65
CA SER A 195 4.39 1.50 -7.94
C SER A 195 3.42 2.24 -8.89
N ASN A 196 3.91 2.73 -10.04
CA ASN A 196 3.17 3.59 -10.97
C ASN A 196 1.91 2.92 -11.56
N GLU A 197 1.96 1.62 -11.82
CA GLU A 197 0.78 0.87 -12.26
C GLU A 197 -0.32 0.85 -11.20
N LEU A 198 0.03 0.70 -9.91
CA LEU A 198 -0.98 0.75 -8.85
C LEU A 198 -1.64 2.12 -8.78
N ALA A 199 -0.82 3.16 -8.87
CA ALA A 199 -1.32 4.52 -8.84
C ALA A 199 -2.22 4.83 -10.03
N GLU A 200 -1.87 4.36 -11.22
CA GLU A 200 -2.71 4.49 -12.42
C GLU A 200 -4.07 3.84 -12.18
N TYR A 201 -4.07 2.59 -11.69
CA TYR A 201 -5.31 1.87 -11.39
C TYR A 201 -6.18 2.59 -10.35
N GLN A 202 -5.58 3.07 -9.25
CA GLN A 202 -6.27 3.82 -8.20
C GLN A 202 -6.85 5.13 -8.75
N THR A 203 -6.07 5.85 -9.57
CA THR A 203 -6.47 7.12 -10.19
C THR A 203 -7.66 6.94 -11.11
N VAL A 204 -7.61 5.96 -12.02
CA VAL A 204 -8.73 5.65 -12.92
C VAL A 204 -9.99 5.31 -12.11
N ARG A 205 -9.86 4.45 -11.09
CA ARG A 205 -10.99 4.03 -10.25
C ARG A 205 -11.62 5.21 -9.52
N LYS A 206 -10.81 6.13 -8.99
CA LYS A 206 -11.29 7.33 -8.29
C LYS A 206 -12.04 8.27 -9.24
N ILE A 207 -11.46 8.58 -10.41
CA ILE A 207 -12.08 9.43 -11.43
C ILE A 207 -13.44 8.85 -11.85
N ARG A 208 -13.49 7.55 -12.15
CA ARG A 208 -14.73 6.88 -12.57
C ARG A 208 -15.78 6.82 -11.47
N SER A 209 -15.38 6.72 -10.21
CA SER A 209 -16.31 6.80 -9.08
C SER A 209 -17.04 8.14 -9.06
N VAL A 210 -16.31 9.26 -9.19
CA VAL A 210 -16.89 10.62 -9.22
C VAL A 210 -17.80 10.78 -10.43
N LEU A 211 -17.35 10.34 -11.61
CA LEU A 211 -18.14 10.35 -12.84
C LEU A 211 -19.44 9.55 -12.69
N GLY A 212 -19.38 8.34 -12.12
CA GLY A 212 -20.54 7.49 -11.88
C GLY A 212 -21.58 8.16 -10.98
N VAL A 213 -21.15 8.78 -9.88
CA VAL A 213 -22.02 9.55 -8.99
C VAL A 213 -22.69 10.70 -9.73
N ARG A 214 -21.95 11.45 -10.56
CA ARG A 214 -22.52 12.56 -11.33
C ARG A 214 -23.51 12.07 -12.38
N MET A 215 -23.18 11.03 -13.14
CA MET A 215 -24.08 10.45 -14.15
C MET A 215 -25.38 9.98 -13.50
N GLN A 216 -25.30 9.38 -12.31
CA GLN A 216 -26.48 8.98 -11.55
C GLN A 216 -27.33 10.19 -11.10
N LYS A 217 -26.70 11.26 -10.58
CA LYS A 217 -27.40 12.51 -10.23
C LYS A 217 -28.13 13.12 -11.44
N CYS A 218 -27.52 13.10 -12.63
CA CYS A 218 -28.17 13.59 -13.85
C CYS A 218 -29.41 12.76 -14.22
N ARG A 219 -29.32 11.43 -14.14
CA ARG A 219 -30.46 10.52 -14.40
C ARG A 219 -31.64 10.78 -13.45
N VAL A 220 -31.38 10.94 -12.15
CA VAL A 220 -32.43 11.20 -11.16
C VAL A 220 -33.04 12.59 -11.34
N GLY A 221 -32.24 13.59 -11.71
CA GLY A 221 -32.71 14.96 -11.94
C GLY A 221 -33.44 15.18 -13.27
N GLY A 222 -33.81 14.13 -14.00
CA GLY A 222 -34.49 14.24 -15.31
C GLY A 222 -33.66 14.89 -16.42
N ARG A 223 -32.36 15.12 -16.19
CA ARG A 223 -31.45 15.68 -17.20
C ARG A 223 -30.84 14.55 -17.99
N CYS A 224 -31.04 14.55 -19.30
CA CYS A 224 -30.36 13.60 -20.18
C CYS A 224 -28.85 13.66 -19.93
N PRO A 225 -28.18 12.52 -19.67
CA PRO A 225 -26.74 12.50 -19.49
C PRO A 225 -26.07 13.06 -20.75
N ASN A 226 -25.20 14.05 -20.57
CA ASN A 226 -24.47 14.66 -21.67
C ASN A 226 -23.71 13.56 -22.43
N LYS A 227 -23.93 13.44 -23.74
CA LYS A 227 -23.30 12.41 -24.59
C LYS A 227 -21.77 12.39 -24.45
N ARG A 228 -21.16 13.55 -24.15
CA ARG A 228 -19.72 13.68 -23.89
C ARG A 228 -19.26 12.88 -22.67
N LEU A 229 -20.02 12.93 -21.56
CA LEU A 229 -19.69 12.21 -20.33
C LEU A 229 -19.67 10.70 -20.55
N SER A 230 -20.62 10.16 -21.32
CA SER A 230 -20.63 8.75 -21.69
C SER A 230 -19.42 8.36 -22.54
N GLY A 231 -19.00 9.24 -23.46
CA GLY A 231 -17.77 9.04 -24.24
C GLY A 231 -16.52 8.98 -23.37
N TYR A 232 -16.39 9.91 -22.42
CA TYR A 232 -15.27 9.91 -21.47
C TYR A 232 -15.28 8.69 -20.54
N ASP A 233 -16.44 8.25 -20.03
CA ASP A 233 -16.53 7.03 -19.23
C ASP A 233 -16.07 5.80 -20.02
N ALA A 234 -16.42 5.70 -21.31
CA ALA A 234 -15.99 4.57 -22.14
C ALA A 234 -14.46 4.49 -22.29
N VAL A 235 -13.79 5.63 -22.48
CA VAL A 235 -12.32 5.72 -22.54
C VAL A 235 -11.70 5.30 -21.20
N LEU A 236 -12.20 5.83 -20.09
CA LEU A 236 -11.71 5.51 -18.75
C LEU A 236 -11.99 4.05 -18.35
N LEU A 237 -13.14 3.49 -18.74
CA LEU A 237 -13.51 2.09 -18.51
C LEU A 237 -12.55 1.15 -19.23
N ARG A 238 -12.24 1.44 -20.50
CA ARG A 238 -11.24 0.66 -21.26
C ARG A 238 -9.90 0.66 -20.53
N ARG A 239 -9.44 1.84 -20.08
CA ARG A 239 -8.20 1.96 -19.29
C ARG A 239 -8.26 1.18 -17.99
N GLN A 240 -9.37 1.25 -17.25
CA GLN A 240 -9.54 0.48 -16.01
C GLN A 240 -9.46 -1.02 -16.26
N ASN A 241 -10.07 -1.51 -17.33
CA ASN A 241 -10.07 -2.94 -17.66
C ASN A 241 -8.66 -3.45 -17.96
N ILE A 242 -7.88 -2.70 -18.74
CA ILE A 242 -6.46 -3.01 -19.01
C ILE A 242 -5.68 -3.12 -17.69
N MET A 243 -5.77 -2.11 -16.82
CA MET A 243 -5.08 -2.12 -15.52
C MET A 243 -5.60 -3.21 -14.59
N SER A 244 -6.89 -3.56 -14.66
CA SER A 244 -7.47 -4.63 -13.85
C SER A 244 -6.92 -6.00 -14.21
N CYS A 245 -6.59 -6.24 -15.49
CA CYS A 245 -5.94 -7.48 -15.91
C CYS A 245 -4.55 -7.63 -15.27
N LEU A 246 -3.77 -6.55 -15.19
CA LEU A 246 -2.46 -6.55 -14.53
C LEU A 246 -2.58 -6.88 -13.03
N VAL A 247 -3.57 -6.27 -12.36
CA VAL A 247 -3.82 -6.50 -10.93
C VAL A 247 -4.37 -7.91 -10.66
N LYS A 248 -5.21 -8.46 -11.56
CA LYS A 248 -5.86 -9.78 -11.37
C LYS A 248 -5.02 -10.96 -11.83
N GLY A 249 -4.33 -10.87 -12.97
CA GLY A 249 -3.54 -11.97 -13.54
C GLY A 249 -2.45 -12.47 -12.57
N GLN A 250 -2.01 -11.58 -11.68
CA GLN A 250 -1.15 -11.89 -10.54
C GLN A 250 -1.76 -12.89 -9.56
N ARG A 251 -3.04 -12.73 -9.21
CA ARG A 251 -3.71 -13.60 -8.23
C ARG A 251 -3.83 -15.03 -8.74
N GLU A 252 -4.04 -15.19 -10.04
CA GLU A 252 -4.15 -16.52 -10.67
C GLU A 252 -2.78 -17.20 -10.81
N SER A 253 -1.72 -16.46 -11.15
CA SER A 253 -0.36 -17.01 -11.18
C SER A 253 0.10 -17.44 -9.78
N GLN A 254 -0.13 -16.61 -8.76
CA GLN A 254 0.27 -16.92 -7.38
C GLN A 254 -0.43 -18.17 -6.82
N MET A 255 -1.68 -18.45 -7.22
CA MET A 255 -2.38 -19.68 -6.83
C MET A 255 -1.85 -20.94 -7.52
N ARG A 256 -1.26 -20.84 -8.72
CA ARG A 256 -0.71 -22.00 -9.44
C ARG A 256 0.66 -22.42 -8.94
N THR A 257 1.52 -21.46 -8.55
CA THR A 257 2.89 -21.78 -8.11
C THR A 257 2.99 -22.22 -6.64
N GLY A 258 1.97 -21.98 -5.82
CA GLY A 258 1.91 -22.45 -4.43
C GLY A 258 1.48 -23.92 -4.24
N GLY A 259 1.27 -24.65 -5.34
CA GLY A 259 0.69 -26.01 -5.34
C GLY A 259 1.69 -27.17 -5.29
N VAL A 260 3.00 -26.93 -5.24
CA VAL A 260 3.98 -28.00 -4.91
C VAL A 260 4.00 -28.15 -3.39
N ARG A 261 2.87 -28.60 -2.87
CA ARG A 261 2.74 -29.06 -1.50
C ARG A 261 3.47 -30.39 -1.44
N GLY A 262 4.67 -30.38 -0.86
CA GLY A 262 5.43 -31.59 -0.57
C GLY A 262 4.52 -32.66 0.02
N GLU A 263 4.60 -33.85 -0.56
CA GLU A 263 3.99 -35.08 -0.07
C GLU A 263 4.54 -35.37 1.32
N ASN A 264 3.89 -34.84 2.35
CA ASN A 264 3.96 -35.42 3.68
C ASN A 264 2.51 -35.56 4.16
N GLY A 265 1.98 -36.75 3.90
CA GLY A 265 0.66 -37.17 4.29
C GLY A 265 0.47 -37.10 5.79
N GLN A 266 -0.40 -36.21 6.23
CA GLN A 266 -1.14 -36.41 7.48
C GLN A 266 -2.62 -36.37 7.16
N LEU A 267 -3.21 -37.56 7.26
CA LEU A 267 -4.62 -37.89 7.20
C LEU A 267 -5.43 -36.96 8.09
N ARG A 268 -6.01 -35.91 7.51
CA ARG A 268 -7.03 -35.10 8.18
C ARG A 268 -8.39 -35.77 7.99
N VAL A 269 -8.73 -36.65 8.93
CA VAL A 269 -10.04 -37.30 9.07
C VAL A 269 -11.14 -36.23 9.10
N LYS A 270 -11.97 -36.19 8.04
CA LYS A 270 -13.19 -35.38 8.00
C LYS A 270 -14.22 -36.02 8.92
N ARG A 271 -14.48 -35.39 10.07
CA ARG A 271 -15.66 -35.67 10.88
C ARG A 271 -16.89 -35.12 10.15
N GLN A 272 -17.64 -36.04 9.56
CA GLN A 272 -18.95 -35.85 8.97
C GLN A 272 -19.93 -35.49 10.11
N ARG A 273 -20.38 -34.23 10.17
CA ARG A 273 -21.51 -33.84 11.01
C ARG A 273 -22.78 -34.32 10.30
N GLN A 274 -23.45 -35.29 10.91
CA GLN A 274 -24.81 -35.65 10.56
C GLN A 274 -25.76 -34.58 11.09
N ASP A 275 -26.46 -33.91 10.18
CA ASP A 275 -27.66 -33.16 10.51
C ASP A 275 -28.80 -34.15 10.82
N LYS A 276 -29.30 -34.13 12.05
CA LYS A 276 -30.57 -34.75 12.42
C LYS A 276 -31.63 -33.65 12.41
N SER A 277 -32.47 -33.69 11.39
CA SER A 277 -33.79 -33.07 11.37
C SER A 277 -34.66 -33.72 12.45
N HIS A 278 -35.17 -32.91 13.38
CA HIS A 278 -36.27 -33.30 14.25
C HIS A 278 -37.38 -32.26 14.13
N GLU A 279 -38.42 -32.72 13.45
CA GLU A 279 -39.77 -32.18 13.35
C GLU A 279 -40.43 -32.20 14.74
N ARG A 280 -41.03 -31.09 15.15
CA ARG A 280 -42.16 -31.11 16.08
C ARG A 280 -42.96 -29.83 16.07
N ASP A 281 -44.24 -30.03 15.81
CA ASP A 281 -45.36 -29.12 15.98
C ASP A 281 -45.51 -28.61 17.41
N GLY A 282 -46.20 -27.47 17.56
CA GLY A 282 -47.17 -27.32 18.65
C GLY A 282 -47.04 -26.08 19.53
N HIS A 283 -47.99 -25.16 19.34
CA HIS A 283 -48.80 -24.52 20.39
C HIS A 283 -48.12 -23.70 21.50
N GLY A 284 -48.40 -22.39 21.48
CA GLY A 284 -49.25 -21.76 22.50
C GLY A 284 -48.63 -21.23 23.81
N HIS A 285 -49.11 -20.04 24.17
CA HIS A 285 -49.30 -19.50 25.53
C HIS A 285 -48.17 -18.73 26.25
N THR A 286 -48.45 -17.42 26.33
CA THR A 286 -48.47 -16.53 27.53
C THR A 286 -47.26 -16.41 28.48
N ARG A 287 -46.90 -15.13 28.70
CA ARG A 287 -46.52 -14.44 29.96
C ARG A 287 -45.57 -15.18 30.93
N LYS A 288 -44.45 -14.52 31.26
CA LYS A 288 -44.21 -13.87 32.57
C LYS A 288 -42.76 -13.35 32.66
N LEU A 289 -42.61 -12.15 33.23
CA LEU A 289 -41.38 -11.65 33.84
C LEU A 289 -41.07 -12.44 35.12
N PRO A 290 -39.79 -12.55 35.51
CA PRO A 290 -39.29 -11.88 36.73
C PRO A 290 -37.88 -11.26 36.47
N VAL A 291 -37.40 -10.17 37.08
CA VAL A 291 -37.28 -9.71 38.49
C VAL A 291 -36.32 -10.56 39.34
N ASN A 292 -35.18 -9.93 39.70
CA ASN A 292 -34.32 -10.14 40.88
C ASN A 292 -33.57 -11.47 40.98
N ASP A 293 -32.47 -11.62 41.73
CA ASP A 293 -31.58 -10.77 42.51
C ASP A 293 -30.32 -11.64 42.77
N GLY A 294 -29.18 -10.99 43.02
CA GLY A 294 -28.36 -11.40 44.16
C GLY A 294 -27.13 -12.31 43.97
N ALA A 295 -26.04 -11.81 44.58
CA ALA A 295 -24.90 -12.51 45.20
C ALA A 295 -23.82 -13.06 44.26
N SER A 296 -22.68 -12.37 44.13
CA SER A 296 -21.55 -12.29 45.10
C SER A 296 -20.65 -13.53 45.04
N CYS A 297 -19.49 -13.35 44.42
CA CYS A 297 -18.23 -13.89 44.93
C CYS A 297 -17.21 -12.75 44.87
N GLU A 298 -16.95 -12.19 46.04
CA GLU A 298 -15.75 -11.45 46.39
C GLU A 298 -14.53 -12.34 46.14
N LEU A 299 -13.54 -11.82 45.41
CA LEU A 299 -12.15 -12.07 45.75
C LEU A 299 -11.37 -10.79 45.47
N ASP A 300 -10.84 -10.29 46.58
CA ASP A 300 -10.11 -9.07 46.80
C ASP A 300 -8.74 -8.99 46.13
N SER A 301 -8.29 -7.72 46.10
CA SER A 301 -6.93 -7.21 46.08
C SER A 301 -6.26 -7.04 44.71
N GLU A 302 -6.24 -5.82 44.16
CA GLU A 302 -5.34 -4.67 44.49
C GLU A 302 -3.95 -4.89 43.88
N ASP A 303 -3.29 -4.02 43.14
CA ASP A 303 -3.45 -2.61 42.76
C ASP A 303 -2.58 -2.41 41.51
N ASP A 304 -2.97 -1.54 40.58
CA ASP A 304 -2.28 -0.26 40.39
C ASP A 304 -2.90 0.51 39.22
N ALA A 305 -3.44 1.66 39.58
CA ALA A 305 -4.17 2.57 38.74
C ALA A 305 -3.22 3.60 38.14
N THR A 306 -3.16 3.70 36.81
CA THR A 306 -2.86 4.99 36.18
C THR A 306 -3.68 5.23 34.91
N LYS A 307 -4.74 6.01 35.14
CA LYS A 307 -5.15 7.19 34.37
C LYS A 307 -5.45 7.03 32.88
N GLU A 308 -6.75 7.11 32.63
CA GLU A 308 -7.37 7.78 31.49
C GLU A 308 -6.52 8.96 30.95
N ARG A 309 -6.13 8.87 29.67
CA ARG A 309 -5.67 10.01 28.87
C ARG A 309 -6.24 9.93 27.45
N THR A 310 -7.35 10.64 27.28
CA THR A 310 -7.71 11.53 26.16
C THR A 310 -6.95 11.40 24.82
N PRO A 311 -7.66 11.31 23.68
CA PRO A 311 -7.06 11.34 22.34
C PRO A 311 -6.88 12.80 21.88
N LEU A 312 -5.86 13.50 22.39
CA LEU A 312 -5.57 14.89 21.99
C LEU A 312 -4.09 15.14 21.58
N MET A 313 -3.23 14.11 21.63
CA MET A 313 -1.80 14.25 21.33
C MET A 313 -1.41 13.93 19.87
N ALA A 314 -2.32 13.43 19.04
CA ALA A 314 -2.04 13.17 17.62
C ALA A 314 -1.87 14.46 16.78
N ARG A 315 -2.29 15.63 17.29
CA ARG A 315 -2.08 16.94 16.62
C ARG A 315 -0.86 17.72 17.11
N ALA A 316 -0.22 17.33 18.22
CA ALA A 316 0.93 18.05 18.77
C ALA A 316 2.27 17.64 18.13
N ARG A 317 2.39 16.40 17.62
CA ARG A 317 3.62 15.94 16.93
C ARG A 317 3.77 16.49 15.51
N SER A 318 2.68 16.97 14.89
CA SER A 318 2.70 17.60 13.57
C SER A 318 3.26 19.03 13.60
N ARG A 319 3.27 19.72 14.75
CA ARG A 319 3.80 21.10 14.86
C ARG A 319 5.31 21.19 15.02
N ARG A 320 5.98 20.22 15.68
CA ARG A 320 7.46 20.26 15.85
C ARG A 320 8.24 19.98 14.57
N ILE A 321 7.72 19.14 13.67
CA ILE A 321 8.38 18.85 12.38
C ILE A 321 8.23 20.04 11.41
N SER A 322 7.13 20.81 11.52
CA SER A 322 6.92 22.01 10.71
C SER A 322 7.87 23.17 11.05
N GLU A 323 8.34 23.29 12.30
CA GLU A 323 9.32 24.33 12.66
C GLU A 323 10.75 24.00 12.18
N TYR A 324 11.10 22.72 12.07
CA TYR A 324 12.40 22.32 11.51
C TYR A 324 12.50 22.63 10.01
N PHE A 325 11.42 22.43 9.24
CA PHE A 325 11.40 22.78 7.81
C PHE A 325 11.32 24.29 7.55
N ARG A 326 10.60 25.05 8.38
CA ARG A 326 10.51 26.53 8.21
C ARG A 326 11.85 27.23 8.50
N ARG A 327 12.74 26.62 9.27
CA ARG A 327 14.10 27.17 9.52
C ARG A 327 15.08 26.91 8.38
N ALA A 328 14.87 25.85 7.59
CA ALA A 328 15.69 25.55 6.40
C ALA A 328 15.30 26.39 5.18
N GLU A 329 14.04 26.82 5.07
CA GLU A 329 13.56 27.67 3.97
C GLU A 329 13.85 29.16 4.15
N ASN A 330 14.20 29.61 5.36
CA ASN A 330 14.42 31.02 5.67
C ASN A 330 15.86 31.53 5.46
N GLY A 331 16.76 30.72 4.91
CA GLY A 331 18.04 31.22 4.38
C GLY A 331 18.85 32.11 5.34
N GLU A 332 18.95 31.75 6.62
CA GLU A 332 19.95 32.37 7.50
C GLU A 332 21.31 31.78 7.17
N GLU A 333 21.96 32.35 6.14
CA GLU A 333 23.39 32.24 5.89
C GLU A 333 24.14 32.81 7.10
N GLY A 334 24.47 31.93 8.05
CA GLY A 334 25.39 32.21 9.14
C GLY A 334 26.82 32.32 8.64
N PHE A 335 27.13 33.47 8.04
CA PHE A 335 28.36 34.25 8.15
C PHE A 335 29.59 33.51 8.76
N CYS A 336 30.30 32.73 7.96
CA CYS A 336 31.70 32.39 8.25
C CYS A 336 32.55 33.62 7.93
N THR A 337 32.75 34.50 8.92
CA THR A 337 33.79 35.53 8.84
C THR A 337 35.12 34.92 9.23
N SER A 338 36.05 35.04 8.30
CA SER A 338 37.48 34.84 8.45
C SER A 338 38.01 35.47 9.73
N LEU A 339 38.75 34.70 10.51
CA LEU A 339 39.71 35.21 11.49
C LEU A 339 41.11 35.03 10.91
N GLU A 340 41.59 36.08 10.25
CA GLU A 340 43.01 36.38 10.05
C GLU A 340 43.50 37.29 11.21
N GLY A 341 44.74 37.08 11.67
CA GLY A 341 45.51 37.98 12.56
C GLY A 341 45.65 37.45 14.00
N GLY A 342 46.81 36.91 14.41
CA GLY A 342 47.96 37.64 15.03
C GLY A 342 47.96 37.35 16.54
N ASP A 343 48.99 36.90 17.24
CA ASP A 343 50.45 37.15 17.20
C ASP A 343 51.33 35.89 17.12
#